data_AF-A0A067D3Q5-F1
#
_entry.id   AF-A0A067D3Q5-F1
#
_cell.length_a   1.000
_cell.length_b   1.000
_cell.length_c   1.000
_cell.angle_alpha   90.00
_cell.angle_beta   90.00
_cell.angle_gamma   90.00
#
_symmetry.space_group_name_H-M   'P 1'
#
loop_
_entity.id
_entity.type
_entity.pdbx_description
1 polymer ?
#
loop_
_entity_poly.entity_id
_entity_poly.type
_entity_poly.pdbx_seq_one_letter_code
_entity_poly.pdbx_strand_id
1 'polypeptide(L)' 'MSILETQYSEDTVIIVSPDSDNLSILQAGLIGLDLRRHRELSFAPGEVRFVDTSSIPTYKQPASAVYKCLNPPNCN' A
#
# COMPACT_ATOMS: atom_id res chain seq x y z
N MET A 1 -8.95 -19.84 -8.22
CA MET A 1 -7.78 -19.53 -7.38
C MET A 1 -7.40 -18.09 -7.63
N SER A 2 -7.26 -17.30 -6.57
CA SER A 2 -6.91 -15.88 -6.59
C SER A 2 -5.53 -15.77 -5.95
N ILE A 3 -4.46 -15.53 -6.72
CA ILE A 3 -3.08 -15.45 -6.21
C ILE A 3 -2.59 -14.01 -6.37
N LEU A 4 -2.24 -13.37 -5.26
CA LEU A 4 -1.41 -12.17 -5.28
C LEU A 4 0.03 -12.60 -5.55
N GLU A 5 0.63 -12.03 -6.58
CA GLU A 5 1.99 -12.35 -7.00
C GLU A 5 2.81 -11.05 -7.06
N THR A 6 4.01 -11.09 -6.48
CA THR A 6 4.99 -10.02 -6.60
C THR A 6 6.18 -10.55 -7.36
N GLN A 7 6.48 -9.94 -8.49
CA GLN A 7 7.68 -10.24 -9.27
C GLN A 7 8.70 -9.12 -9.06
N TYR A 8 9.96 -9.51 -8.90
CA TYR A 8 11.08 -8.60 -8.69
C TYR A 8 12.10 -8.82 -9.80
N SER A 9 12.49 -7.74 -10.47
CA SER A 9 13.56 -7.73 -11.47
C SER A 9 14.36 -6.45 -11.30
N GLU A 10 15.52 -6.57 -10.66
CA GLU A 10 16.43 -5.46 -10.38
C GLU A 10 15.70 -4.29 -9.68
N ASP A 11 15.60 -3.13 -10.31
CA ASP A 11 14.93 -1.96 -9.73
C ASP A 11 13.41 -1.95 -9.98
N THR A 12 12.89 -2.95 -10.68
CA THR A 12 11.47 -3.04 -11.07
C THR A 12 10.73 -4.05 -10.20
N VAL A 13 9.65 -3.59 -9.57
CA VAL A 13 8.70 -4.44 -8.83
C VAL A 13 7.37 -4.45 -9.56
N ILE A 14 6.87 -5.63 -9.90
CA ILE A 14 5.54 -5.81 -10.48
C ILE A 14 4.66 -6.49 -9.44
N ILE A 15 3.55 -5.86 -9.08
CA ILE A 15 2.57 -6.42 -8.16
C ILE A 15 1.34 -6.77 -8.98
N VAL A 16 1.08 -8.06 -9.11
CA VAL A 16 -0.12 -8.60 -9.75
C VAL A 16 -1.08 -9.00 -8.64
N SER A 17 -2.22 -8.32 -8.59
CA SER A 17 -3.29 -8.69 -7.69
C SER A 17 -4.52 -9.14 -8.49
N PRO A 18 -5.19 -10.21 -8.06
CA PRO A 18 -6.40 -10.69 -8.71
C PRO A 18 -7.61 -9.79 -8.39
N ASP A 19 -7.52 -9.01 -7.31
CA ASP A 19 -8.56 -8.11 -6.81
C ASP A 19 -8.09 -6.66 -6.82
N SER A 20 -9.00 -5.75 -7.21
CA SER A 20 -8.73 -4.31 -7.27
C SER A 20 -8.41 -3.70 -5.89
N ASP A 21 -9.01 -4.21 -4.82
CA ASP A 21 -8.93 -3.62 -3.49
C ASP A 21 -7.48 -3.60 -2.96
N ASN A 22 -6.72 -4.66 -3.22
CA ASN A 22 -5.33 -4.77 -2.79
C ASN A 22 -4.46 -3.68 -3.41
N LEU A 23 -4.59 -3.46 -4.73
CA LEU A 23 -3.80 -2.47 -5.47
C LEU A 23 -4.24 -1.04 -5.14
N SER A 24 -5.54 -0.81 -5.01
CA SER A 24 -6.09 0.51 -4.70
C SER A 24 -5.78 0.97 -3.27
N ILE A 25 -5.78 0.05 -2.29
CA ILE A 25 -5.31 0.34 -0.93
C ILE A 25 -3.82 0.67 -0.92
N LEU A 26 -3.00 -0.13 -1.62
CA LEU A 26 -1.57 0.14 -1.76
C LEU A 26 -1.33 1.52 -2.36
N GLN A 27 -2.02 1.85 -3.45
CA GLN A 27 -1.88 3.14 -4.12
C GLN A 27 -2.32 4.30 -3.24
N ALA A 28 -3.41 4.16 -2.48
CA ALA A 28 -3.84 5.16 -1.51
C ALA A 28 -2.77 5.42 -0.44
N GLY A 29 -2.15 4.35 0.08
CA GLY A 29 -1.05 4.43 1.03
C GLY A 29 0.18 5.14 0.45
N LEU A 30 0.52 4.86 -0.81
CA LEU A 30 1.68 5.46 -1.49
C LEU A 30 1.49 6.97 -1.72
N ILE A 31 0.31 7.43 -2.11
CA ILE A 31 0.06 8.86 -2.38
C ILE A 31 -0.33 9.65 -1.13
N GLY A 32 -0.50 8.98 0.03
CA GLY A 32 -0.96 9.60 1.26
C GLY A 32 -2.45 9.96 1.27
N LEU A 33 -3.27 9.27 0.47
CA LEU A 33 -4.73 9.36 0.51
C LEU A 33 -5.25 8.56 1.72
N ASP A 34 -6.36 9.02 2.31
CA ASP A 34 -7.09 8.23 3.30
C ASP A 34 -7.44 6.85 2.71
N LEU A 35 -7.03 5.77 3.40
CA LEU A 35 -7.27 4.39 2.97
C LEU A 35 -8.77 4.09 2.77
N ARG A 36 -9.66 4.80 3.48
CA ARG A 36 -11.12 4.64 3.30
C ARG A 36 -11.59 5.11 1.93
N ARG A 37 -10.84 6.00 1.28
CA ARG A 37 -11.09 6.54 -0.05
C ARG A 37 -10.40 5.75 -1.17
N HIS A 38 -9.76 4.61 -0.86
CA HIS A 38 -9.10 3.76 -1.87
C HIS A 38 -10.00 3.39 -3.06
N ARG A 39 -11.33 3.32 -2.87
CA ARG A 39 -12.30 3.02 -3.95
C ARG A 39 -12.26 4.02 -5.10
N GLU A 40 -11.77 5.25 -4.87
CA GLU A 40 -11.55 6.24 -5.94
C GLU A 40 -10.39 5.83 -6.87
N LEU A 41 -9.55 4.90 -6.43
CA LEU A 41 -8.39 4.36 -7.14
C LEU A 41 -8.62 2.91 -7.60
N SER A 42 -9.87 2.47 -7.77
CA SER A 42 -10.17 1.11 -8.23
C SER A 42 -9.51 0.80 -9.57
N PHE A 43 -9.16 -0.47 -9.77
CA PHE A 43 -8.51 -0.97 -10.97
C PHE A 43 -9.54 -1.72 -11.82
N ALA A 44 -9.57 -1.44 -13.12
CA ALA A 44 -10.25 -2.28 -14.08
C ALA A 44 -9.43 -3.55 -14.40
N PRO A 45 -10.07 -4.64 -14.85
CA PRO A 45 -9.33 -5.84 -15.28
C PRO A 45 -8.30 -5.53 -16.37
N GLY A 46 -7.04 -5.91 -16.16
CA GLY A 46 -5.93 -5.65 -17.08
C GLY A 46 -5.37 -4.23 -17.02
N GLU A 47 -5.87 -3.37 -16.13
CA GLU A 47 -5.31 -2.04 -15.92
C GLU A 47 -3.93 -2.14 -15.26
N VAL A 48 -2.98 -1.35 -15.79
CA VAL A 48 -1.61 -1.26 -15.27
C VAL A 48 -1.34 0.19 -14.89
N ARG A 49 -0.87 0.40 -13.66
CA ARG A 49 -0.46 1.72 -13.18
C ARG A 49 0.99 1.71 -12.73
N PHE A 50 1.77 2.62 -13.29
CA PHE A 50 3.15 2.85 -12.90
C PHE A 50 3.20 3.78 -11.69
N VAL A 51 4.10 3.48 -10.76
CA VAL A 51 4.37 4.33 -9.60
C VAL A 51 5.83 4.74 -9.65
N ASP A 52 6.06 6.05 -9.71
CA ASP A 52 7.40 6.62 -9.56
C ASP A 52 7.73 6.74 -8.07
N THR A 53 8.79 6.05 -7.63
CA THR A 53 9.22 6.03 -6.25
C THR A 53 9.68 7.41 -5.76
N SER A 54 10.16 8.28 -6.66
CA SER A 54 10.58 9.64 -6.32
C SER A 54 9.40 10.57 -6.03
N SER A 55 8.21 10.22 -6.53
CA SER A 55 6.98 10.99 -6.34
C SER A 55 6.27 10.68 -5.02
N ILE A 56 6.67 9.61 -4.32
CA ILE A 56 6.05 9.17 -3.08
C ILE A 56 6.35 10.19 -1.97
N PRO A 57 5.33 10.83 -1.36
CA PRO A 57 5.56 11.75 -0.26
C PRO A 57 6.28 11.03 0.89
N THR A 58 7.22 11.74 1.52
CA THR A 58 7.94 11.22 2.68
C THR A 58 6.92 10.78 3.73
N TYR A 59 7.00 9.52 4.16
CA TYR A 59 6.08 8.95 5.14
C TYR A 59 5.97 9.88 6.35
N LYS A 60 4.80 10.51 6.51
CA LYS A 60 4.46 11.22 7.74
C LYS A 60 4.05 10.15 8.73
N GLN A 61 4.99 9.71 9.54
CA GLN A 61 4.67 8.86 10.69
C GLN A 61 3.49 9.52 11.41
N PRO A 62 2.32 8.85 11.50
CA PRO A 62 1.24 9.36 12.32
C PRO A 62 1.86 9.53 13.71
N ALA A 63 1.54 10.62 14.40
CA ALA A 63 2.07 10.87 15.74
C ALA A 63 1.61 9.73 16.66
N SER A 64 2.35 8.62 16.66
CA SER A 64 2.06 7.40 17.41
C SER A 64 2.17 7.64 18.92
N ALA A 65 2.62 8.82 19.32
CA ALA A 65 2.55 9.32 20.68
C ALA A 65 1.12 9.63 21.17
N VAL A 66 0.10 9.67 20.31
CA VAL A 66 -1.30 9.89 20.76
C VAL A 66 -1.89 8.63 21.42
N TYR A 67 -1.45 7.43 21.02
CA TYR A 67 -1.82 6.16 21.66
C TYR A 67 -0.57 5.40 22.08
N LYS A 68 -0.09 5.70 23.30
CA LYS A 68 0.88 4.84 23.97
C LYS A 68 0.19 3.50 24.29
N CYS A 69 0.74 2.40 23.80
CA CYS A 69 0.31 1.08 24.22
C CYS A 69 0.57 0.95 25.72
N LEU A 70 -0.49 0.94 26.54
CA LEU A 70 -0.36 0.91 28.00
C LEU A 70 0.26 -0.40 28.52
N ASN A 71 0.26 -1.46 27.70
CA ASN A 71 0.79 -2.76 28.05
C ASN A 71 1.44 -3.43 26.82
N PRO A 72 2.67 -3.03 26.43
CA PRO A 72 3.37 -3.66 25.33
C PRO A 72 3.68 -5.13 25.68
N PRO A 73 3.62 -6.06 24.72
CA PRO A 73 4.02 -7.44 24.95
C PRO A 73 5.49 -7.48 25.34
N ASN A 74 5.79 -8.17 26.44
CA ASN A 74 7.15 -8.37 26.92
C ASN A 74 7.80 -9.47 26.07
N CYS A 75 8.54 -9.07 25.03
CA CYS A 75 9.32 -10.01 24.23
C CYS A 75 10.65 -10.27 24.95
N ASN A 76 10.63 -11.18 25.92
CA ASN A 76 11.83 -11.86 26.41
C ASN A 76 12.12 -13.08 25.53
#